data_AF-A0A1C2DVN2-F1
#
_entry.id   AF-A0A1C2DVN2-F1
#
_cell.length_a   1.000
_cell.length_b   1.000
_cell.length_c   1.000
_cell.angle_alpha   90.00
_cell.angle_beta   90.00
_cell.angle_gamma   90.00
#
_symmetry.space_group_name_H-M   'P 1'
#
loop_
_entity.id
_entity.type
_entity.pdbx_description
1 polymer ?
#
loop_
_entity_poly.entity_id
_entity_poly.type
_entity_poly.pdbx_seq_one_letter_code
_entity_poly.pdbx_strand_id
1 'polypeptide(L)'
;MYGIPNCDTIKKARVWLEGRKVAYAFHDYRASGLEADRLQGWIDRLGWEVLLNKASTTFKELPDDNKQGIDARKAKALMLANPTMIKRPVLDLGDRLLVGFKPDVYERELG
;
A
#
# COMPACT_ATOMS: atom_id res chain seq x y z
N MET A 1 2.43 8.40 -4.01
CA MET A 1 1.81 7.85 -2.78
C MET A 1 0.49 7.20 -3.15
N TYR A 2 0.27 5.97 -2.69
CA TYR A 2 -0.91 5.17 -3.00
C TYR A 2 -1.67 4.84 -1.72
N GLY A 3 -3.00 4.92 -1.76
CA GLY A 3 -3.84 4.68 -0.60
C GLY A 3 -5.31 5.00 -0.84
N ILE A 4 -6.01 5.35 0.23
CA ILE A 4 -7.36 5.94 0.17
C ILE A 4 -7.37 7.28 0.91
N PRO A 5 -8.18 8.27 0.48
CA PRO A 5 -8.18 9.60 1.09
C PRO A 5 -8.64 9.59 2.56
N ASN A 6 -9.61 8.75 2.88
CA ASN A 6 -10.17 8.64 4.23
C ASN A 6 -9.41 7.60 5.08
N CYS A 7 -8.15 7.87 5.36
CA CYS A 7 -7.33 7.07 6.27
C CYS A 7 -6.37 7.95 7.08
N ASP A 8 -6.35 7.78 8.40
CA ASP A 8 -5.51 8.61 9.28
C ASP A 8 -4.01 8.44 9.02
N THR A 9 -3.55 7.22 8.69
CA THR A 9 -2.15 6.97 8.31
C THR A 9 -1.77 7.72 7.02
N ILE A 10 -2.69 7.81 6.05
CA ILE A 10 -2.49 8.61 4.83
C ILE A 10 -2.41 10.09 5.18
N LYS A 11 -3.34 10.61 5.99
CA LYS A 11 -3.34 12.01 6.43
C LYS A 11 -2.02 12.37 7.13
N LYS A 12 -1.57 11.53 8.07
CA LYS A 12 -0.29 11.72 8.77
C LYS A 12 0.91 11.76 7.81
N ALA A 13 0.96 10.84 6.84
CA ALA A 13 2.03 10.81 5.85
C ALA A 13 2.04 12.04 4.94
N ARG A 14 0.86 12.48 4.48
CA ARG A 14 0.72 13.70 3.66
C ARG A 14 1.19 14.94 4.40
N VAL A 15 0.71 15.15 5.64
CA VAL A 15 1.12 16.27 6.49
C VAL A 15 2.63 16.28 6.71
N TRP A 16 3.23 15.10 6.91
CA TRP A 16 4.68 14.98 7.08
C TRP A 16 5.44 15.41 5.81
N LEU A 17 5.01 14.94 4.63
CA LEU A 17 5.63 15.28 3.34
C LEU A 17 5.48 16.78 3.02
N GLU A 18 4.29 17.33 3.23
CA GLU A 18 3.97 18.75 3.05
C GLU A 18 4.84 19.63 3.97
N GLY A 19 4.98 19.24 5.24
CA GLY A 19 5.83 19.94 6.21
C GLY A 19 7.30 19.99 5.82
N ARG A 20 7.77 19.05 4.99
CA ARG A 20 9.14 18.98 4.45
C ARG A 20 9.25 19.41 2.99
N LYS A 21 8.16 19.92 2.41
CA LYS A 21 8.07 20.34 1.00
C LYS A 21 8.47 19.23 0.02
N VAL A 22 8.26 17.98 0.39
CA VAL A 22 8.49 16.83 -0.49
C VAL A 22 7.29 16.70 -1.41
N ALA A 23 7.50 16.90 -2.72
CA ALA A 23 6.44 16.76 -3.71
C ALA A 23 5.99 15.29 -3.81
N TYR A 24 4.68 15.05 -3.88
CA TYR A 24 4.12 13.73 -4.09
C TYR A 24 2.84 13.78 -4.90
N ALA A 25 2.64 12.80 -5.77
CA ALA A 25 1.34 12.52 -6.38
C ALA A 25 0.55 11.54 -5.49
N PHE A 26 -0.76 11.73 -5.39
CA PHE A 26 -1.64 10.79 -4.68
C PHE A 26 -2.49 9.98 -5.66
N HIS A 27 -2.46 8.67 -5.51
CA HIS A 27 -3.28 7.72 -6.25
C HIS A 27 -4.30 7.08 -5.31
N ASP A 28 -5.59 7.25 -5.62
CA ASP A 28 -6.69 6.65 -4.85
C ASP A 28 -7.05 5.27 -5.39
N TYR A 29 -6.83 4.25 -4.55
CA TYR A 29 -7.21 2.88 -4.83
C TYR A 29 -8.70 2.68 -5.14
N ARG A 30 -9.60 3.49 -4.55
CA ARG A 30 -11.05 3.34 -4.77
C ARG A 30 -11.50 3.97 -6.08
N ALA A 31 -10.89 5.10 -6.45
CA ALA A 31 -11.27 5.83 -7.65
C ALA A 31 -10.61 5.23 -8.90
N SER A 32 -9.36 4.77 -8.78
CA SER A 32 -8.52 4.42 -9.93
C SER A 32 -7.98 2.99 -9.87
N GLY A 33 -8.35 2.19 -8.87
CA GLY A 33 -7.85 0.82 -8.73
C GLY A 33 -6.33 0.75 -8.56
N LEU A 34 -5.73 -0.34 -9.03
CA LEU A 34 -4.28 -0.51 -9.13
C LEU A 34 -3.93 -1.37 -10.34
N GLU A 35 -2.94 -0.94 -11.12
CA GLU A 35 -2.45 -1.69 -12.27
C GLU A 35 -1.72 -2.98 -11.88
N ALA A 36 -1.96 -4.05 -12.65
CA ALA A 36 -1.40 -5.37 -12.38
C ALA A 36 0.14 -5.40 -12.42
N ASP A 37 0.73 -4.68 -13.36
CA ASP A 37 2.19 -4.60 -13.52
C ASP A 37 2.84 -3.80 -12.40
N ARG A 38 2.16 -2.74 -11.93
CA ARG A 38 2.63 -1.96 -10.79
C ARG A 38 2.64 -2.80 -9.53
N LEU A 39 1.55 -3.52 -9.26
CA LEU A 39 1.50 -4.41 -8.10
C LEU A 39 2.54 -5.53 -8.20
N GLN A 40 2.77 -6.07 -9.39
CA GLN A 40 3.83 -7.07 -9.60
C GLN A 40 5.20 -6.51 -9.22
N GLY A 41 5.54 -5.32 -9.72
CA GLY A 41 6.82 -4.68 -9.40
C GLY A 41 6.99 -4.41 -7.90
N TRP A 42 5.91 -4.12 -7.18
CA TRP A 42 5.98 -4.02 -5.71
C TRP A 42 6.19 -5.37 -5.03
N ILE A 43 5.50 -6.42 -5.49
CA ILE A 43 5.63 -7.78 -4.96
C ILE A 43 7.05 -8.29 -5.18
N ASP A 44 7.64 -8.06 -6.35
CA ASP A 44 8.99 -8.52 -6.68
C ASP A 44 10.06 -7.86 -5.79
N ARG A 45 9.82 -6.61 -5.37
CA ARG A 45 10.77 -5.84 -4.53
C ARG A 45 10.60 -6.09 -3.03
N LEU A 46 9.37 -6.23 -2.55
CA LEU A 46 9.07 -6.26 -1.10
C LEU A 46 8.49 -7.59 -0.61
N GLY A 47 8.05 -8.44 -1.52
CA GLY A 47 7.19 -9.57 -1.19
C GLY A 47 5.73 -9.16 -0.96
N TRP A 48 4.81 -10.05 -1.32
CA TRP A 48 3.37 -9.83 -1.18
C TRP A 48 2.93 -9.73 0.29
N GLU A 49 3.64 -10.37 1.22
CA GLU A 49 3.31 -10.39 2.65
C GLU A 49 3.46 -9.00 3.30
N VAL A 50 4.42 -8.22 2.82
CA VAL A 50 4.61 -6.84 3.25
C VAL A 50 3.45 -5.97 2.77
N LEU A 51 2.98 -6.19 1.55
CA LEU A 51 1.92 -5.39 0.92
C LEU A 51 0.51 -5.76 1.42
N LEU A 52 0.23 -7.03 1.66
CA LEU A 52 -1.11 -7.47 2.06
C LEU A 52 -1.43 -7.04 3.51
N ASN A 53 -2.54 -6.33 3.68
CA ASN A 53 -3.08 -5.96 4.99
C ASN A 53 -4.10 -7.00 5.47
N LYS A 54 -3.61 -8.07 6.10
CA LYS A 54 -4.44 -9.10 6.74
C LYS A 54 -5.34 -8.55 7.86
N ALA A 55 -5.04 -7.38 8.41
CA ALA A 55 -5.86 -6.73 9.45
C ALA A 55 -6.98 -5.85 8.88
N SER A 56 -7.02 -5.60 7.56
CA SER A 56 -8.07 -4.80 6.92
C SER A 56 -9.45 -5.47 7.06
N THR A 57 -10.51 -4.66 7.15
CA THR A 57 -11.89 -5.16 7.15
C THR A 57 -12.18 -5.98 5.90
N THR A 58 -11.74 -5.48 4.73
CA THR A 58 -11.92 -6.17 3.45
C THR A 58 -11.30 -7.57 3.45
N PHE A 59 -10.10 -7.74 4.04
CA PHE A 59 -9.50 -9.08 4.17
C PHE A 59 -10.26 -9.97 5.17
N LYS A 60 -10.72 -9.39 6.30
CA LYS A 60 -11.49 -10.12 7.32
C LYS A 60 -12.84 -10.59 6.81
N GLU A 61 -13.46 -9.84 5.91
CA GLU A 61 -14.75 -10.14 5.26
C GLU A 61 -14.64 -11.19 4.14
N LEU A 62 -13.42 -11.58 3.74
CA LEU A 62 -13.26 -12.66 2.76
C LEU A 62 -13.85 -13.99 3.27
N PRO A 63 -14.37 -14.85 2.38
CA PRO A 63 -14.63 -16.24 2.69
C PRO A 63 -13.38 -16.94 3.23
N ASP A 64 -13.53 -17.90 4.14
CA ASP A 64 -12.40 -18.53 4.81
C ASP A 64 -11.48 -19.30 3.83
N ASP A 65 -12.05 -19.89 2.77
CA ASP A 65 -11.28 -20.53 1.69
C ASP A 65 -10.33 -19.55 1.00
N ASN A 66 -10.69 -18.26 0.95
CA ASN A 66 -9.85 -17.22 0.36
C ASN A 66 -8.75 -16.75 1.32
N LYS A 67 -8.87 -17.00 2.63
CA LYS A 67 -7.87 -16.66 3.65
C LYS A 67 -6.80 -17.73 3.82
N GLN A 68 -7.07 -18.97 3.40
CA GLN A 68 -6.14 -20.09 3.51
C GLN A 68 -5.20 -20.21 2.30
N GLY A 69 -4.01 -20.76 2.51
CA GLY A 69 -3.05 -21.09 1.43
C GLY A 69 -2.69 -19.91 0.54
N ILE A 70 -2.57 -18.70 1.10
CA ILE A 70 -2.23 -17.52 0.32
C ILE A 70 -0.76 -17.60 -0.11
N ASP A 71 -0.55 -17.68 -1.42
CA ASP A 71 0.74 -17.52 -2.09
C ASP A 71 0.81 -16.15 -2.81
N ALA A 72 1.93 -15.87 -3.48
CA ALA A 72 2.12 -14.61 -4.19
C ALA A 72 1.06 -14.37 -5.29
N ARG A 73 0.67 -15.44 -6.02
CA ARG A 73 -0.30 -15.37 -7.12
C ARG A 73 -1.70 -15.04 -6.57
N LYS A 74 -2.14 -15.76 -5.52
CA LYS A 74 -3.42 -15.55 -4.85
C LYS A 74 -3.46 -14.18 -4.17
N ALA A 75 -2.39 -13.77 -3.50
CA ALA A 75 -2.32 -12.45 -2.88
C ALA A 75 -2.43 -11.32 -3.92
N LYS A 76 -1.73 -11.44 -5.06
CA LYS A 76 -1.84 -10.48 -6.17
C LYS A 76 -3.28 -10.39 -6.67
N ALA A 77 -3.92 -11.53 -6.94
CA ALA A 77 -5.30 -11.55 -7.41
C ALA A 77 -6.27 -10.89 -6.41
N LEU A 78 -6.13 -11.20 -5.11
CA LEU A 78 -6.94 -10.60 -4.04
C LEU A 78 -6.74 -9.08 -3.96
N MET A 79 -5.50 -8.61 -4.02
CA MET A 79 -5.15 -7.19 -3.95
C MET A 79 -5.60 -6.40 -5.19
N LEU A 80 -5.59 -7.00 -6.39
CA LEU A 80 -6.12 -6.34 -7.60
C LEU A 80 -7.65 -6.28 -7.58
N ALA A 81 -8.30 -7.36 -7.15
CA ALA A 81 -9.76 -7.37 -7.00
C ALA A 81 -10.22 -6.40 -5.91
N ASN A 82 -9.41 -6.21 -4.85
CA ASN A 82 -9.73 -5.37 -3.71
C ASN A 82 -8.51 -4.54 -3.26
N PRO A 83 -8.18 -3.44 -3.95
CA PRO A 83 -7.00 -2.62 -3.65
C PRO A 83 -6.97 -2.03 -2.23
N THR A 84 -8.11 -1.95 -1.55
CA THR A 84 -8.19 -1.53 -0.13
C THR A 84 -7.53 -2.51 0.85
N MET A 85 -7.25 -3.75 0.41
CA MET A 85 -6.48 -4.73 1.19
C MET A 85 -4.96 -4.46 1.16
N ILE A 86 -4.49 -3.54 0.34
CA ILE A 86 -3.06 -3.20 0.29
C ILE A 86 -2.75 -2.27 1.48
N LYS A 87 -1.65 -2.54 2.19
CA LYS A 87 -1.14 -1.66 3.24
C LYS A 87 -0.91 -0.26 2.68
N ARG A 88 -1.17 0.74 3.50
CA ARG A 88 -1.22 2.14 3.07
C ARG A 88 -0.60 3.06 4.12
N PRO A 89 0.09 4.14 3.71
CA PRO A 89 0.48 4.45 2.32
C PRO A 89 1.46 3.43 1.74
N VAL A 90 1.45 3.26 0.42
CA VAL A 90 2.66 2.85 -0.31
C VAL A 90 3.24 4.12 -0.92
N LEU A 91 4.45 4.50 -0.51
CA LEU A 91 5.19 5.59 -1.12
C LEU A 91 6.21 5.00 -2.09
N ASP A 92 5.96 5.22 -3.37
CA ASP A 92 6.83 4.83 -4.46
C ASP A 92 7.74 6.00 -4.82
N LEU A 93 9.04 5.81 -4.59
CA LEU A 93 10.09 6.79 -4.87
C LEU A 93 10.86 6.44 -6.15
N GLY A 94 10.43 5.40 -6.89
CA GLY A 94 11.09 4.90 -8.09
C GLY A 94 12.17 3.87 -7.77
N ASP A 95 13.20 4.25 -7.02
CA ASP A 95 14.31 3.37 -6.60
C ASP A 95 13.94 2.47 -5.42
N ARG A 96 13.10 2.96 -4.50
CA ARG A 96 12.65 2.25 -3.31
C ARG A 96 11.17 2.47 -3.01
N LEU A 97 10.64 1.60 -2.16
CA LEU A 97 9.24 1.57 -1.75
C LEU A 97 9.14 1.63 -0.23
N LEU A 98 8.35 2.57 0.30
CA LEU A 98 8.02 2.63 1.73
C LEU A 98 6.57 2.19 1.93
N VAL A 99 6.35 1.19 2.81
CA VAL A 99 5.02 0.67 3.12
C VAL A 99 4.63 1.02 4.54
N GLY A 100 3.46 1.65 4.67
CA GLY A 100 3.01 2.29 5.90
C GLY A 100 3.67 3.64 6.13
N PHE A 101 3.35 4.24 7.27
CA PHE A 101 3.94 5.50 7.70
C PHE A 101 4.59 5.32 9.06
N LYS A 102 5.90 5.58 9.12
CA LYS A 102 6.69 5.71 10.34
C LYS A 102 7.56 6.94 10.17
N PRO A 103 7.43 7.99 11.01
CA PRO A 103 8.19 9.22 10.88
C PRO A 103 9.70 8.99 10.77
N ASP A 104 10.27 8.13 11.61
CA ASP A 104 11.73 7.86 11.61
C ASP A 104 12.21 7.21 10.31
N VAL A 105 11.39 6.36 9.70
CA VAL A 105 11.70 5.76 8.39
C VAL A 105 11.60 6.84 7.31
N TYR A 106 10.56 7.66 7.33
CA TYR A 106 10.43 8.74 6.35
C TYR A 106 11.56 9.75 6.47
N GLU A 107 11.98 10.10 7.69
CA GLU A 107 13.12 10.99 7.94
C GLU A 107 14.42 10.40 7.41
N ARG A 108 14.71 9.12 7.70
CA ARG A 108 15.91 8.46 7.20
C ARG A 108 15.97 8.39 5.67
N GLU A 109 14.82 8.23 5.02
CA GLU A 109 14.75 7.97 3.58
C GLU A 109 14.57 9.25 2.76
N LEU A 110 13.93 10.30 3.30
CA LEU A 110 13.55 11.52 2.59
C LEU A 110 14.06 12.82 3.23
N GLY A 111 14.64 12.75 4.43
CA GLY A 111 15.28 13.87 5.11
C GLY A 111 16.67 14.18 4.60
#